data_AF-A0A1S3XR90-F1
#
_entry.id   AF-A0A1S3XR90-F1
#
_cell.length_a   1.000
_cell.length_b   1.000
_cell.length_c   1.000
_cell.angle_alpha   90.00
_cell.angle_beta   90.00
_cell.angle_gamma   90.00
#
_symmetry.space_group_name_H-M   'P 1'
#
loop_
_entity.id
_entity.type
_entity.pdbx_description
1 polymer ?
#
loop_
_entity_poly.entity_id
_entity_poly.type
_entity_poly.pdbx_seq_one_letter_code
_entity_poly.pdbx_strand_id
1 'polypeptide(L)'
;MVKANTVEKFDYHMAEVERIDKRVKYYLINVGYERWCRAHSTVRTLTMTSNIAESINAALKAARELPVLPMLEYIRQLIGRWNITNQKNAIESFTDLWKKYDTMLMDNIKLSHLMKCPPARHRETKLIKANVF
;
A
#
# COMPACT_ATOMS: atom_id res chain seq x y z
N MET A 1 0.58 -2.09 23.23
CA MET A 1 -0.37 -1.51 22.25
C MET A 1 -1.69 -2.29 22.37
N VAL A 2 -2.68 -1.74 23.07
CA VAL A 2 -3.95 -2.45 23.33
C VAL A 2 -4.85 -2.36 22.10
N LYS A 3 -5.40 -3.49 21.67
CA LYS A 3 -6.17 -3.61 20.43
C LYS A 3 -7.65 -3.32 20.68
N ALA A 4 -8.07 -2.08 20.47
CA ALA A 4 -9.48 -1.67 20.48
C ALA A 4 -10.17 -2.08 19.17
N ASN A 5 -10.61 -3.35 19.11
CA ASN A 5 -11.23 -3.93 17.91
C ASN A 5 -12.76 -3.81 17.91
N THR A 6 -13.35 -3.40 19.03
CA THR A 6 -14.79 -3.22 19.22
C THR A 6 -15.03 -1.85 19.84
N VAL A 7 -16.24 -1.30 19.66
CA VAL A 7 -16.61 0.02 20.17
C VAL A 7 -16.49 0.05 21.69
N GLU A 8 -16.90 -1.02 22.39
CA GLU A 8 -16.84 -1.09 23.85
C GLU A 8 -15.41 -1.05 24.39
N LYS A 9 -14.46 -1.72 23.70
CA LYS A 9 -13.04 -1.64 24.06
C LYS A 9 -12.46 -0.27 23.78
N PHE A 10 -12.88 0.38 22.69
CA PHE A 10 -12.47 1.75 22.39
C PHE A 10 -12.94 2.71 23.48
N ASP A 11 -14.22 2.66 23.86
CA ASP A 11 -14.80 3.52 24.89
C ASP A 11 -14.12 3.32 26.25
N TYR A 12 -13.86 2.07 26.63
CA TYR A 12 -13.11 1.74 27.85
C TYR A 12 -11.71 2.40 27.86
N HIS A 13 -10.96 2.31 26.76
CA HIS A 13 -9.64 2.91 26.67
C HIS A 13 -9.67 4.44 26.60
N MET A 14 -10.67 5.02 25.92
CA MET A 14 -10.86 6.46 25.89
C MET A 14 -11.20 7.02 27.28
N ALA A 15 -11.95 6.29 28.10
CA ALA A 15 -12.22 6.63 29.49
C ALA A 15 -10.94 6.55 30.35
N GLU A 16 -10.09 5.54 30.17
CA GLU A 16 -8.81 5.45 30.88
C GLU A 16 -7.84 6.58 30.49
N VAL A 17 -7.78 6.94 29.21
CA VAL A 17 -6.98 8.08 28.73
C VAL A 17 -7.51 9.39 29.33
N GLU A 18 -8.81 9.58 29.40
CA GLU A 18 -9.43 10.75 30.02
C GLU A 18 -9.09 10.89 31.50
N ARG A 19 -9.06 9.75 32.21
CA ARG A 19 -8.70 9.68 33.63
C ARG A 19 -7.24 10.09 33.87
N ILE A 20 -6.36 9.82 32.92
CA ILE A 20 -4.95 10.21 32.96
C ILE A 20 -4.80 11.69 32.58
N ASP A 21 -5.30 12.08 31.40
CA ASP A 21 -5.30 13.47 30.92
C ASP A 21 -6.41 13.72 29.89
N LYS A 22 -7.35 14.60 30.26
CA LYS A 22 -8.45 15.04 29.40
C LYS A 22 -7.97 15.70 28.10
N ARG A 23 -6.80 16.36 28.10
CA ARG A 23 -6.24 17.02 26.91
C ARG A 23 -5.84 15.99 25.85
N VAL A 24 -5.32 14.84 26.27
CA VAL A 24 -4.94 13.75 25.38
C VAL A 24 -6.18 13.14 24.72
N LYS A 25 -7.26 12.91 25.48
CA LYS A 25 -8.55 12.47 24.91
C LYS A 25 -9.06 13.46 23.85
N TYR A 26 -9.06 14.75 24.16
CA TYR A 26 -9.52 15.78 23.20
C TYR A 26 -8.67 15.80 21.93
N TYR A 27 -7.35 15.71 22.06
CA TYR A 27 -6.45 15.58 20.91
C TYR A 27 -6.77 14.36 20.06
N LEU A 28 -6.91 13.17 20.67
CA LEU A 28 -7.21 11.93 19.96
C LEU A 28 -8.55 11.96 19.21
N ILE A 29 -9.56 12.60 19.79
CA ILE A 29 -10.85 12.84 19.13
C ILE A 29 -10.68 13.78 17.93
N ASN A 30 -9.94 14.89 18.09
CA ASN A 30 -9.72 15.87 17.02
C ASN A 30 -8.89 15.33 15.85
N VAL A 31 -7.98 14.38 16.10
CA VAL A 31 -7.25 13.67 15.04
C VAL A 31 -8.22 12.89 14.13
N GLY A 32 -9.40 12.55 14.62
CA GLY A 32 -10.41 11.74 13.92
C GLY A 32 -10.14 10.26 14.16
N TYR A 33 -10.83 9.68 15.14
CA TYR A 33 -10.64 8.27 15.52
C TYR A 33 -11.05 7.29 14.43
N GLU A 34 -11.92 7.67 13.49
CA GLU A 34 -12.25 6.90 12.29
C GLU A 34 -11.04 6.59 11.40
N ARG A 35 -9.97 7.38 11.53
CA ARG A 35 -8.74 7.26 10.72
C ARG A 35 -7.76 6.22 11.26
N TRP A 36 -7.80 5.93 12.57
CA TRP A 36 -6.80 5.08 13.23
C TRP A 36 -7.41 4.02 14.15
N CYS A 37 -8.65 4.20 14.60
CA CYS A 37 -9.38 3.22 15.38
C CYS A 37 -10.19 2.31 14.45
N ARG A 38 -9.87 1.02 14.49
CA ARG A 38 -10.57 0.00 13.70
C ARG A 38 -12.05 -0.13 14.05
N ALA A 39 -12.43 0.09 15.30
CA ALA A 39 -13.83 -0.01 15.74
C ALA A 39 -14.74 1.04 15.08
N HIS A 40 -14.17 2.16 14.62
CA HIS A 40 -14.90 3.29 14.02
C HIS A 40 -14.49 3.59 12.58
N SER A 41 -13.60 2.79 11.99
CA SER A 41 -13.17 3.01 10.63
C SER A 41 -14.22 2.47 9.66
N THR A 42 -14.78 3.35 8.82
CA THR A 42 -15.65 2.99 7.69
C THR A 42 -14.90 2.20 6.64
N VAL A 43 -13.59 2.45 6.54
CA VAL A 43 -12.68 1.69 5.69
C VAL A 43 -12.16 0.55 6.52
N ARG A 44 -12.70 -0.64 6.30
CA ARG A 44 -12.18 -1.90 6.83
C ARG A 44 -10.77 -2.09 6.27
N THR A 45 -9.77 -1.45 6.90
CA THR A 45 -8.36 -1.55 6.53
C THR A 45 -7.96 -2.99 6.76
N LEU A 46 -8.07 -3.73 5.66
CA LEU A 46 -7.59 -5.06 5.40
C LEU A 46 -7.36 -5.83 6.70
N THR A 47 -8.37 -6.60 7.09
CA THR A 47 -8.14 -7.91 7.69
C THR A 47 -7.41 -8.80 6.64
N MET A 48 -6.25 -8.33 6.19
CA MET A 48 -5.18 -9.00 5.48
C MET A 48 -4.74 -10.08 6.46
N THR A 49 -5.13 -11.33 6.25
CA THR A 49 -4.15 -12.29 5.73
C THR A 49 -4.80 -13.54 5.14
N SER A 50 -6.06 -13.87 5.43
CA SER A 50 -6.71 -15.06 4.85
C SER A 50 -7.40 -14.77 3.51
N ASN A 51 -8.15 -13.67 3.39
CA ASN A 51 -9.00 -13.44 2.21
C ASN A 51 -8.21 -13.17 0.93
N ILE A 52 -7.01 -12.58 1.01
CA ILE A 52 -6.18 -12.35 -0.19
C ILE A 52 -5.61 -13.67 -0.70
N ALA A 53 -5.03 -14.48 0.18
CA ALA A 53 -4.50 -15.79 -0.20
C ALA A 53 -5.62 -16.72 -0.69
N GLU A 54 -6.78 -16.73 -0.03
CA GLU A 54 -7.96 -17.48 -0.46
C GLU A 54 -8.50 -17.01 -1.82
N SER A 55 -8.62 -15.69 -2.02
CA SER A 55 -9.09 -15.11 -3.29
C SER A 55 -8.12 -15.41 -4.44
N ILE A 56 -6.81 -15.29 -4.20
CA ILE A 56 -5.78 -15.68 -5.17
C ILE A 56 -5.85 -17.19 -5.45
N ASN A 57 -5.95 -18.03 -4.42
CA ASN A 57 -6.07 -19.48 -4.59
C ASN A 57 -7.33 -19.88 -5.35
N ALA A 58 -8.46 -19.21 -5.10
CA ALA A 58 -9.71 -19.42 -5.82
C ALA A 58 -9.59 -18.99 -7.29
N ALA A 59 -9.00 -17.83 -7.55
CA ALA A 59 -8.77 -17.32 -8.91
C ALA A 59 -7.78 -18.18 -9.72
N LEU A 60 -6.81 -18.81 -9.05
CA LEU A 60 -5.82 -19.68 -9.67
C LEU A 60 -6.23 -21.16 -9.71
N LYS A 61 -7.40 -21.53 -9.20
CA LYS A 61 -7.83 -22.92 -9.09
C LYS A 61 -7.73 -23.68 -10.43
N ALA A 62 -8.19 -23.07 -11.52
CA ALA A 62 -8.11 -23.66 -12.86
C ALA A 62 -6.72 -23.53 -13.51
N ALA A 63 -5.93 -22.52 -13.12
CA ALA A 63 -4.59 -22.29 -13.68
C ALA A 63 -3.54 -23.25 -13.12
N ARG A 64 -3.80 -23.92 -11.99
CA ARG A 64 -2.89 -24.90 -11.37
C ARG A 64 -2.71 -26.18 -12.18
N GLU A 65 -3.64 -26.49 -13.07
CA GLU A 65 -3.56 -27.65 -13.97
C GLU A 65 -2.75 -27.34 -15.24
N LEU A 66 -2.37 -26.07 -15.45
CA LEU A 66 -1.57 -25.66 -16.58
C LEU A 66 -0.08 -25.92 -16.34
N PRO A 67 0.72 -26.11 -17.42
CA PRO A 67 2.18 -26.05 -17.32
C PRO A 67 2.64 -24.68 -16.77
N VAL A 68 3.88 -24.65 -16.26
CA VAL A 68 4.43 -23.48 -15.54
C VAL A 68 4.32 -22.18 -16.36
N LEU A 69 4.65 -22.21 -17.65
CA LEU A 69 4.63 -21.01 -18.50
C LEU A 69 3.21 -20.43 -18.70
N PRO A 70 2.20 -21.20 -19.15
CA PRO A 70 0.82 -20.71 -19.22
C PRO A 70 0.25 -20.27 -17.87
N MET A 71 0.60 -20.94 -16.76
CA MET A 71 0.17 -20.53 -15.42
C MET A 71 0.72 -19.15 -15.05
N LEU A 72 2.01 -18.90 -15.31
CA LEU A 72 2.64 -17.60 -15.05
C LEU A 72 2.02 -16.49 -15.91
N GLU A 73 1.76 -16.77 -17.18
CA GLU A 73 1.12 -15.81 -18.07
C GLU A 73 -0.31 -15.47 -17.60
N TYR A 74 -1.06 -16.48 -17.13
CA TYR A 74 -2.39 -16.27 -16.54
C TYR A 74 -2.33 -15.37 -15.29
N ILE A 75 -1.38 -15.64 -14.37
CA ILE A 75 -1.16 -14.83 -13.16
C ILE A 75 -0.83 -13.39 -13.54
N ARG A 76 0.08 -13.18 -14.50
CA ARG A 76 0.48 -11.86 -14.98
C ARG A 76 -0.72 -11.07 -15.51
N GLN A 77 -1.57 -11.70 -16.32
CA GLN A 77 -2.78 -11.05 -16.84
C GLN A 77 -3.81 -10.75 -15.74
N LEU A 78 -3.97 -11.65 -14.76
CA LEU A 78 -4.88 -11.46 -13.63
C LEU A 78 -4.49 -10.23 -12.80
N ILE A 79 -3.22 -10.13 -12.44
CA ILE A 79 -2.67 -8.98 -11.70
C ILE A 79 -2.80 -7.71 -12.53
N GLY A 80 -2.49 -7.78 -13.84
CA GLY A 80 -2.62 -6.64 -14.75
C GLY A 80 -4.04 -6.08 -14.80
N ARG A 81 -5.06 -6.95 -14.97
CA ARG A 81 -6.47 -6.55 -14.94
C ARG A 81 -6.86 -5.92 -13.61
N TRP A 82 -6.49 -6.56 -12.50
CA TRP A 82 -6.80 -6.05 -11.17
C TRP A 82 -6.21 -4.66 -10.92
N ASN A 83 -4.97 -4.43 -11.34
CA ASN A 83 -4.32 -3.13 -11.19
C ASN A 83 -5.03 -2.04 -12.02
N ILE A 84 -5.42 -2.35 -13.26
CA ILE A 84 -6.17 -1.42 -14.11
C ILE A 84 -7.53 -1.09 -13.49
N THR A 85 -8.27 -2.09 -12.99
CA THR A 85 -9.57 -1.88 -12.34
C THR A 85 -9.43 -1.02 -11.08
N ASN A 86 -8.45 -1.31 -10.23
CA ASN A 86 -8.21 -0.51 -9.03
C ASN A 86 -7.81 0.92 -9.36
N GLN A 87 -6.98 1.12 -10.39
CA GLN A 87 -6.62 2.45 -10.86
C GLN A 87 -7.85 3.22 -11.34
N LYS A 88 -8.72 2.59 -12.13
CA LYS A 88 -9.99 3.21 -12.56
C LYS A 88 -10.89 3.57 -11.38
N ASN A 89 -11.08 2.66 -10.44
CA ASN A 89 -11.90 2.91 -9.26
C ASN A 89 -11.32 4.04 -8.39
N ALA A 90 -9.99 4.12 -8.25
CA ALA A 90 -9.32 5.20 -7.54
C ALA A 90 -9.52 6.55 -8.25
N ILE A 91 -9.47 6.55 -9.58
CA ILE A 91 -9.77 7.73 -10.40
C ILE A 91 -11.23 8.14 -10.22
N GLU A 92 -12.17 7.22 -10.29
CA GLU A 92 -13.60 7.53 -10.14
C GLU A 92 -13.96 8.02 -8.73
N SER A 93 -13.14 7.69 -7.73
CA SER A 93 -13.33 8.10 -6.32
C SER A 93 -12.67 9.45 -5.97
N PHE A 94 -12.23 10.26 -6.95
CA PHE A 94 -11.41 11.46 -6.70
C PHE A 94 -12.09 12.52 -5.80
N THR A 95 -11.54 12.70 -4.60
CA THR A 95 -11.59 13.97 -3.84
C THR A 95 -10.54 14.97 -4.37
N ASP A 96 -10.78 16.28 -4.25
CA ASP A 96 -9.91 17.35 -4.79
C ASP A 96 -8.43 17.27 -4.38
N LEU A 97 -8.12 16.68 -3.22
CA LEU A 97 -6.75 16.48 -2.71
C LEU A 97 -5.88 15.60 -3.62
N TRP A 98 -6.49 14.66 -4.33
CA TRP A 98 -5.77 13.64 -5.09
C TRP A 98 -5.45 14.05 -6.53
N LYS A 99 -6.18 15.04 -7.09
CA LYS A 99 -5.96 15.57 -8.45
C LYS A 99 -4.53 16.07 -8.67
N LYS A 100 -3.96 16.76 -7.68
CA LYS A 100 -2.58 17.30 -7.75
C LYS A 100 -1.54 16.18 -7.93
N TYR A 101 -1.66 15.11 -7.14
CA TYR A 101 -0.69 14.01 -7.17
C TYR A 101 -0.87 13.14 -8.41
N ASP A 102 -2.09 12.99 -8.90
CA ASP A 102 -2.36 12.26 -10.15
C ASP A 102 -1.74 12.98 -11.36
N THR A 103 -1.88 14.31 -11.45
CA THR A 103 -1.20 15.11 -12.47
C THR A 103 0.32 14.90 -12.43
N MET A 104 0.92 14.96 -11.24
CA MET A 104 2.36 14.72 -11.08
C MET A 104 2.76 13.30 -11.50
N LEU A 105 1.95 12.29 -11.19
CA LEU A 105 2.20 10.90 -11.58
C LEU A 105 2.14 10.74 -13.11
N MET A 106 1.10 11.28 -13.75
CA MET A 106 0.93 11.20 -15.20
C MET A 106 2.06 11.91 -15.95
N ASP A 107 2.52 13.07 -15.46
CA ASP A 107 3.65 13.78 -16.03
C ASP A 107 4.97 13.01 -15.88
N ASN A 108 5.21 12.41 -14.71
CA ASN A 108 6.36 11.54 -14.49
C ASN A 108 6.36 10.31 -15.40
N ILE A 109 5.18 9.70 -15.65
CA ILE A 109 5.05 8.59 -16.59
C ILE A 109 5.37 9.05 -18.02
N LYS A 110 4.87 10.22 -18.45
CA LYS A 110 5.22 10.77 -19.78
C LYS A 110 6.73 11.00 -19.89
N LEU A 111 7.35 11.57 -18.86
CA LEU A 111 8.80 11.80 -18.82
C LEU A 111 9.59 10.48 -18.85
N SER A 112 9.15 9.45 -18.13
CA SER A 112 9.86 8.16 -18.10
C SER A 112 9.90 7.49 -19.47
N HIS A 113 8.85 7.63 -20.29
CA HIS A 113 8.86 7.13 -21.67
C HIS A 113 9.89 7.84 -22.57
N LEU A 114 10.30 9.06 -22.21
CA LEU A 114 11.31 9.84 -22.92
C LEU A 114 12.72 9.66 -22.36
N MET A 115 12.86 9.04 -21.18
CA MET A 115 14.16 8.80 -20.55
C MET A 115 14.87 7.64 -21.24
N LYS A 116 16.09 7.89 -21.74
CA LYS A 116 17.02 6.84 -22.18
C LYS A 116 18.07 6.64 -21.10
N CYS A 117 18.18 5.41 -20.59
CA CYS A 117 19.25 5.05 -19.66
C CYS A 117 20.57 4.97 -20.45
N PRO A 118 21.59 5.79 -20.13
CA PRO A 118 22.89 5.67 -20.78
C PRO A 118 23.55 4.34 -20.41
N PRO A 119 24.26 3.68 -21.34
CA PRO A 119 24.99 2.45 -21.02
C PRO A 119 26.01 2.72 -19.91
N ALA A 120 26.12 1.79 -18.97
CA ALA A 120 27.06 1.87 -17.87
C ALA A 120 28.48 2.00 -18.43
N ARG A 121 29.16 3.12 -18.13
CA ARG A 121 30.57 3.30 -18.50
C ARG A 121 31.42 2.42 -17.59
N HIS A 122 32.05 1.42 -18.18
CA HIS A 122 33.11 0.63 -17.57
C HIS A 122 34.30 1.56 -17.29
N ARG A 123 34.37 2.15 -16.09
CA ARG A 123 35.54 2.93 -15.65
C ARG A 123 36.43 2.03 -14.80
N GLU A 124 37.54 1.63 -15.43
CA GLU A 124 38.87 1.44 -14.88
C GLU A 124 38.97 1.42 -13.35
N THR A 125 39.22 0.24 -12.80
CA THR A 125 39.78 0.05 -11.46
C THR A 125 41.18 0.64 -11.40
N LYS A 126 41.32 1.94 -11.10
CA LYS A 126 42.59 2.48 -10.62
C LYS A 126 42.80 1.98 -9.19
N LEU A 127 43.62 0.94 -9.11
CA LEU A 127 44.25 0.41 -7.89
C LEU A 127 44.80 1.56 -7.05
N ILE A 128 44.19 1.78 -5.89
CA ILE A 128 44.82 2.51 -4.80
C ILE A 128 45.90 1.58 -4.24
N LYS A 129 47.12 1.64 -4.79
CA LYS A 129 48.31 1.21 -4.04
C LYS A 129 48.64 2.33 -3.06
N ALA A 130 47.99 2.30 -1.91
CA ALA A 130 48.46 3.02 -0.73
C ALA A 130 49.51 2.14 -0.04
N ASN A 131 50.67 2.74 0.21
CA ASN A 131 51.79 2.20 0.97
C ASN A 131 51.34 1.56 2.28
N VAL A 132 51.71 0.29 2.46
CA VAL A 132 52.07 -0.27 3.76
C VAL A 132 53.37 -1.04 3.54
N PHE A 133 54.42 -0.52 4.20
CA PHE A 133 55.87 -0.81 4.15
C PHE A 133 56.66 -0.18 3.01
#